data_AF-A0A653MAE0-F1
#
_entry.id   AF-A0A653MAE0-F1
#
_cell.length_a   1.000
_cell.length_b   1.000
_cell.length_c   1.000
_cell.angle_alpha   90.00
_cell.angle_beta   90.00
_cell.angle_gamma   90.00
#
_symmetry.space_group_name_H-M   'P 1'
#
loop_
_entity.id
_entity.type
_entity.pdbx_description
1 polymer ?
#
loop_
_entity_poly.entity_id
_entity_poly.type
_entity_poly.pdbx_seq_one_letter_code
_entity_poly.pdbx_strand_id
1 'polypeptide(L)'
;MPENSSKKPARTAAARSASAAAKSAAPADGPADPPAGWTPTPEAKATATRFRWIAAVLWVVAIAAEAVGIFWLLRQRQVTGGDGGYVRNPDTGLLEQQGATVTFPQWAFITLIVLFVVIAALSITGSFLWKKANHLDPARRSDTVRFFVQNQLGAIIAIIAFVPLIIMVFLNKNMDKGQKTIAGIVGIALAALAVVLGIDFKPASVEQYTADQSTVIQLLGKDQVTWVAGGAVYHVCDKVSDIQTGSQIQTGTTAEAVAAGKERLTLKFASELEKCGLPVPENAAAIADALRQIQGGQTVSLPAPVWADGTQAPITVPDAPASGSEPAPTSTP
;
A
#
# COMPACT_ATOMS: atom_id res chain seq x y z
N MET A 1 27.40 -77.24 -11.69
CA MET A 1 27.84 -76.40 -10.55
C MET A 1 29.29 -76.75 -10.30
N PRO A 2 30.24 -75.82 -10.21
CA PRO A 2 30.15 -74.36 -10.02
C PRO A 2 30.66 -73.60 -11.28
N GLU A 3 30.81 -72.29 -11.37
CA GLU A 3 30.11 -71.10 -10.85
C GLU A 3 30.72 -69.90 -11.61
N ASN A 4 29.83 -69.06 -12.14
CA ASN A 4 29.90 -67.63 -12.39
C ASN A 4 31.23 -66.87 -12.72
N SER A 5 31.10 -66.06 -13.78
CA SER A 5 31.42 -64.63 -13.86
C SER A 5 32.70 -64.11 -14.52
N SER A 6 32.42 -63.10 -15.35
CA SER A 6 33.26 -61.95 -15.73
C SER A 6 34.33 -62.14 -16.80
N LYS A 7 34.08 -61.56 -17.99
CA LYS A 7 34.83 -60.42 -18.57
C LYS A 7 34.62 -60.34 -20.08
N LYS A 8 34.15 -59.18 -20.57
CA LYS A 8 34.30 -58.78 -21.97
C LYS A 8 35.02 -57.43 -22.03
N PRO A 9 36.22 -57.35 -22.63
CA PRO A 9 36.88 -56.09 -22.96
C PRO A 9 36.82 -55.81 -24.48
N ALA A 10 36.90 -54.53 -24.86
CA ALA A 10 37.53 -53.96 -26.09
C ALA A 10 36.86 -52.61 -26.41
N ARG A 11 37.55 -51.49 -26.14
CA ARG A 11 38.47 -50.74 -27.03
C ARG A 11 37.74 -49.73 -27.92
N THR A 12 37.72 -48.44 -27.55
CA THR A 12 38.67 -47.35 -27.88
C THR A 12 38.51 -46.76 -29.29
N ALA A 13 37.97 -45.53 -29.35
CA ALA A 13 38.32 -44.45 -30.29
C ALA A 13 37.76 -43.15 -29.67
N ALA A 14 38.60 -42.33 -29.01
CA ALA A 14 39.36 -41.20 -29.58
C ALA A 14 38.45 -40.03 -30.04
N ALA A 15 38.70 -38.75 -29.81
CA ALA A 15 39.58 -37.95 -28.95
C ALA A 15 39.30 -36.47 -29.32
N ARG A 16 39.26 -35.57 -28.33
CA ARG A 16 39.57 -34.11 -28.31
C ARG A 16 38.80 -33.52 -27.11
N SER A 17 39.42 -33.35 -25.94
CA SER A 17 40.45 -32.38 -25.52
C SER A 17 39.95 -30.94 -25.43
N ALA A 18 40.26 -30.34 -24.28
CA ALA A 18 40.13 -28.95 -23.82
C ALA A 18 38.74 -28.49 -23.35
N SER A 19 38.54 -27.69 -22.29
CA SER A 19 39.26 -27.29 -21.06
C SER A 19 38.65 -25.93 -20.65
N ALA A 20 38.28 -25.81 -19.37
CA ALA A 20 38.30 -24.61 -18.54
C ALA A 20 37.43 -23.37 -18.89
N ALA A 21 36.58 -23.03 -17.92
CA ALA A 21 36.45 -21.74 -17.25
C ALA A 21 36.06 -20.46 -18.03
N ALA A 22 35.02 -19.81 -17.47
CA ALA A 22 34.71 -18.38 -17.49
C ALA A 22 34.17 -17.76 -18.80
N LYS A 23 32.89 -17.37 -18.80
CA LYS A 23 32.46 -15.95 -18.75
C LYS A 23 30.96 -15.79 -18.99
N SER A 24 30.42 -14.79 -18.29
CA SER A 24 29.16 -14.09 -18.53
C SER A 24 28.78 -13.94 -20.00
N ALA A 25 27.50 -14.12 -20.31
CA ALA A 25 26.72 -13.24 -21.17
C ALA A 25 25.24 -13.65 -21.10
N ALA A 26 24.40 -12.77 -20.54
CA ALA A 26 22.96 -12.81 -20.70
C ALA A 26 22.58 -12.48 -22.16
N PRO A 27 21.46 -12.98 -22.71
CA PRO A 27 20.89 -12.39 -23.90
C PRO A 27 20.09 -11.15 -23.51
N ALA A 28 20.56 -10.00 -23.98
CA ALA A 28 19.80 -8.76 -24.04
C ALA A 28 18.77 -8.86 -25.18
N ASP A 29 17.49 -8.70 -24.85
CA ASP A 29 16.47 -7.96 -25.62
C ASP A 29 15.12 -8.12 -24.91
N GLY A 30 14.90 -7.26 -23.93
CA GLY A 30 13.60 -6.94 -23.35
C GLY A 30 13.49 -5.40 -23.28
N PRO A 31 12.28 -4.82 -23.19
CA PRO A 31 12.12 -3.38 -23.08
C PRO A 31 13.04 -2.86 -21.97
N ALA A 32 13.85 -1.85 -22.27
CA ALA A 32 14.80 -1.26 -21.34
C ALA A 32 14.17 -1.14 -19.95
N ASP A 33 14.78 -1.79 -18.96
CA ASP A 33 14.38 -1.63 -17.57
C ASP A 33 14.32 -0.12 -17.27
N PRO A 34 13.22 0.40 -16.69
CA PRO A 34 13.17 1.80 -16.32
C PRO A 34 14.35 2.12 -15.40
N PRO A 35 14.93 3.34 -15.49
CA PRO A 35 16.13 3.72 -14.75
C PRO A 35 15.98 3.35 -13.28
N ALA A 36 17.06 2.84 -12.67
CA ALA A 36 17.10 2.25 -11.33
C ALA A 36 16.31 3.08 -10.31
N GLY A 37 15.03 2.77 -10.21
CA GLY A 37 14.07 3.46 -9.37
C GLY A 37 14.20 2.94 -7.95
N TRP A 38 13.74 3.74 -6.99
CA TRP A 38 13.70 3.37 -5.59
C TRP A 38 13.14 1.94 -5.42
N THR A 39 13.80 1.15 -4.56
CA THR A 39 13.35 -0.20 -4.20
C THR A 39 13.17 -0.32 -2.70
N PRO A 40 12.13 -1.04 -2.25
CA PRO A 40 11.92 -1.27 -0.82
C PRO A 40 13.01 -2.19 -0.27
N THR A 41 13.33 -2.04 1.01
CA THR A 41 14.19 -3.01 1.71
C THR A 41 13.51 -4.39 1.73
N PRO A 42 14.28 -5.50 1.78
CA PRO A 42 13.72 -6.84 1.88
C PRO A 42 12.74 -7.00 3.06
N GLU A 43 13.04 -6.37 4.19
CA GLU A 43 12.23 -6.37 5.41
C GLU A 43 10.92 -5.60 5.22
N ALA A 44 10.98 -4.42 4.59
CA ALA A 44 9.80 -3.63 4.26
C ALA A 44 8.87 -4.40 3.31
N LYS A 45 9.44 -5.04 2.28
CA LYS A 45 8.70 -5.86 1.33
C LYS A 45 8.04 -7.09 1.97
N ALA A 46 8.76 -7.78 2.87
CA ALA A 46 8.20 -8.89 3.62
C ALA A 46 7.05 -8.44 4.53
N THR A 47 7.21 -7.30 5.20
CA THR A 47 6.20 -6.70 6.07
C THR A 47 4.96 -6.27 5.28
N ALA A 48 5.15 -5.62 4.12
CA ALA A 48 4.08 -5.24 3.21
C ALA A 48 3.29 -6.47 2.76
N THR A 49 3.99 -7.54 2.37
CA THR A 49 3.36 -8.81 1.96
C THR A 49 2.53 -9.40 3.09
N ARG A 50 3.04 -9.41 4.32
CA ARG A 50 2.30 -9.87 5.50
C ARG A 50 1.03 -9.05 5.75
N PHE A 51 1.12 -7.72 5.69
CA PHE A 51 -0.05 -6.85 5.87
C PHE A 51 -1.11 -7.06 4.79
N ARG A 52 -0.71 -7.25 3.52
CA ARG A 52 -1.64 -7.58 2.43
C ARG A 52 -2.40 -8.88 2.69
N TRP A 53 -1.70 -9.93 3.14
CA TRP A 53 -2.35 -11.20 3.48
C TRP A 53 -3.31 -11.07 4.66
N ILE A 54 -2.91 -10.37 5.73
CA ILE A 54 -3.80 -10.14 6.88
C ILE A 54 -5.03 -9.33 6.44
N ALA A 55 -4.84 -8.26 5.66
CA ALA A 55 -5.94 -7.47 5.12
C ALA A 55 -6.89 -8.31 4.27
N ALA A 56 -6.36 -9.14 3.36
CA ALA A 56 -7.15 -10.04 2.54
C ALA A 56 -7.95 -11.04 3.38
N VAL A 57 -7.36 -11.62 4.43
CA VAL A 57 -8.07 -12.53 5.35
C VAL A 57 -9.20 -11.79 6.08
N LEU A 58 -8.95 -10.60 6.62
CA LEU A 58 -9.98 -9.80 7.29
C LEU A 58 -11.16 -9.49 6.36
N TRP A 59 -10.87 -9.16 5.10
CA TRP A 59 -11.89 -8.92 4.09
C TRP A 59 -12.67 -10.18 3.72
N VAL A 60 -12.01 -11.32 3.55
CA VAL A 60 -12.67 -12.60 3.32
C VAL A 60 -13.60 -12.95 4.49
N VAL A 61 -13.16 -12.74 5.73
CA VAL A 61 -14.00 -12.94 6.93
C VAL A 61 -15.19 -11.99 6.93
N ALA A 62 -15.01 -10.72 6.54
CA ALA A 62 -16.10 -9.76 6.44
C ALA A 62 -17.14 -10.18 5.39
N ILE A 63 -16.71 -10.62 4.21
CA ILE A 63 -17.61 -11.13 3.14
C ILE A 63 -18.30 -12.44 3.57
N ALA A 64 -17.60 -13.32 4.30
CA ALA A 64 -18.21 -14.53 4.84
C ALA A 64 -19.28 -14.19 5.89
N ALA A 65 -19.02 -13.21 6.76
CA ALA A 65 -19.98 -12.70 7.74
C ALA A 65 -21.20 -12.08 7.04
N GLU A 66 -20.99 -11.34 5.95
CA GLU A 66 -22.05 -10.83 5.08
C GLU A 66 -22.92 -11.97 4.52
N ALA A 67 -22.28 -13.01 3.97
CA ALA A 67 -22.98 -14.18 3.43
C ALA A 67 -23.81 -14.90 4.51
N VAL A 68 -23.30 -15.03 5.74
CA VAL A 68 -24.08 -15.55 6.89
C VAL A 68 -25.27 -14.65 7.20
N GLY A 69 -25.08 -13.33 7.15
CA GLY A 69 -26.16 -12.35 7.26
C GLY A 69 -27.27 -12.64 6.24
N ILE A 70 -26.91 -12.73 4.96
CA ILE A 70 -27.86 -12.90 3.86
C ILE A 70 -28.54 -14.27 3.87
N PHE A 71 -27.77 -15.35 3.94
CA PHE A 71 -28.27 -16.70 3.71
C PHE A 71 -28.84 -17.37 4.96
N TRP A 72 -28.47 -16.90 6.16
CA TRP A 72 -28.94 -17.50 7.41
C TRP A 72 -29.71 -16.50 8.29
N LEU A 73 -29.14 -15.33 8.59
CA LEU A 73 -29.75 -14.39 9.55
C LEU A 73 -31.03 -13.75 9.01
N LEU A 74 -31.03 -13.27 7.78
CA LEU A 74 -32.20 -12.66 7.15
C LEU A 74 -33.35 -13.64 6.88
N ARG A 75 -33.09 -14.96 6.97
CA ARG A 75 -34.12 -16.00 6.83
C ARG A 75 -34.82 -16.36 8.14
N GLN A 76 -34.37 -15.84 9.27
CA GLN A 76 -35.00 -16.08 10.56
C GLN A 76 -36.43 -15.49 10.57
N ARG A 77 -37.37 -16.26 11.12
CA ARG A 77 -38.78 -15.91 11.18
C ARG A 77 -39.35 -16.38 12.51
N GLN A 78 -40.17 -15.55 13.13
CA GLN A 78 -40.91 -15.88 14.35
C GLN A 78 -42.40 -15.76 14.04
N VAL A 79 -43.15 -16.82 14.33
CA VAL A 79 -44.61 -16.80 14.24
C VAL A 79 -45.14 -16.28 15.57
N THR A 80 -45.97 -15.24 15.55
CA THR A 80 -46.61 -14.67 16.73
C THR A 80 -48.12 -14.68 16.54
N GLY A 81 -48.86 -15.15 17.56
CA GLY A 81 -50.34 -15.23 17.55
C GLY A 81 -50.90 -16.50 16.90
N GLY A 82 -50.50 -17.68 17.37
CA GLY A 82 -50.82 -18.97 16.72
C GLY A 82 -51.74 -19.89 17.51
N ASP A 83 -52.22 -19.47 18.66
CA ASP A 83 -52.80 -20.34 19.68
C ASP A 83 -54.30 -20.65 19.41
N GLY A 84 -54.85 -20.16 18.29
CA GLY A 84 -56.30 -20.16 18.07
C GLY A 84 -57.06 -19.29 19.08
N GLY A 85 -56.35 -18.41 19.79
CA GLY A 85 -56.92 -17.46 20.73
C GLY A 85 -57.84 -16.49 20.00
N TYR A 86 -59.09 -16.45 20.40
CA TYR A 86 -60.01 -15.42 19.97
C TYR A 86 -59.83 -14.20 20.87
N VAL A 87 -59.49 -13.05 20.29
CA VAL A 87 -59.40 -11.78 21.02
C VAL A 87 -60.67 -10.98 20.76
N ARG A 88 -61.26 -10.41 21.81
CA ARG A 88 -62.46 -9.59 21.69
C ARG A 88 -62.10 -8.25 21.06
N ASN A 89 -62.64 -7.97 19.89
CA ASN A 89 -62.51 -6.67 19.24
C ASN A 89 -63.23 -5.61 20.12
N PRO A 90 -62.54 -4.55 20.57
CA PRO A 90 -63.11 -3.55 21.50
C PRO A 90 -64.24 -2.71 20.87
N ASP A 91 -64.29 -2.62 19.54
CA ASP A 91 -65.27 -1.80 18.82
C ASP A 91 -66.53 -2.60 18.44
N THR A 92 -66.38 -3.88 18.13
CA THR A 92 -67.50 -4.75 17.69
C THR A 92 -67.96 -5.73 18.77
N GLY A 93 -67.15 -5.95 19.80
CA GLY A 93 -67.38 -6.94 20.84
C GLY A 93 -67.29 -8.40 20.37
N LEU A 94 -66.99 -8.65 19.10
CA LEU A 94 -66.89 -9.98 18.52
C LEU A 94 -65.53 -10.60 18.83
N LEU A 95 -65.53 -11.92 18.99
CA LEU A 95 -64.33 -12.74 19.15
C LEU A 95 -63.71 -12.95 17.77
N GLU A 96 -62.65 -12.20 17.46
CA GLU A 96 -61.90 -12.35 16.22
C GLU A 96 -60.73 -13.31 16.41
N GLN A 97 -60.55 -14.22 15.46
CA GLN A 97 -59.47 -15.20 15.49
C GLN A 97 -58.15 -14.47 15.24
N GLN A 98 -57.24 -14.52 16.21
CA GLN A 98 -55.93 -13.90 16.07
C GLN A 98 -55.15 -14.66 14.99
N GLY A 99 -55.01 -14.06 13.80
CA GLY A 99 -54.28 -14.67 12.70
C GLY A 99 -52.78 -14.74 13.02
N ALA A 100 -52.16 -15.88 12.72
CA ALA A 100 -50.72 -16.06 12.89
C ALA A 100 -49.94 -15.10 11.98
N THR A 101 -49.12 -14.24 12.59
CA THR A 101 -48.25 -13.30 11.87
C THR A 101 -46.82 -13.81 11.86
N VAL A 102 -46.16 -13.75 10.69
CA VAL A 102 -44.74 -14.08 10.55
C VAL A 102 -43.96 -12.78 10.59
N THR A 103 -43.10 -12.62 11.58
CA THR A 103 -42.30 -11.41 11.79
C THR A 103 -40.81 -11.74 11.90
N PHE A 104 -39.96 -10.75 11.65
CA PHE A 104 -38.53 -10.88 11.84
C PHE A 104 -38.19 -10.77 13.34
N PRO A 105 -37.52 -11.79 13.93
CA PRO A 105 -37.27 -11.83 15.36
C PRO A 105 -36.39 -10.66 15.84
N GLN A 106 -36.69 -10.09 17.01
CA GLN A 106 -35.92 -8.97 17.58
C GLN A 106 -34.44 -9.35 17.83
N TRP A 107 -34.16 -10.57 18.30
CA TRP A 107 -32.79 -11.02 18.50
C TRP A 107 -32.00 -11.02 17.19
N ALA A 108 -32.62 -11.47 16.09
CA ALA A 108 -32.01 -11.52 14.78
C ALA A 108 -31.75 -10.11 14.23
N PHE A 109 -32.63 -9.15 14.55
CA PHE A 109 -32.45 -7.75 14.24
C PHE A 109 -31.26 -7.13 14.99
N ILE A 110 -31.15 -7.37 16.30
CA ILE A 110 -30.00 -6.91 17.07
C ILE A 110 -28.70 -7.52 16.53
N THR A 111 -28.70 -8.83 16.25
CA THR A 111 -27.56 -9.52 15.63
C THR A 111 -27.19 -8.91 14.28
N LEU A 112 -28.16 -8.49 13.47
CA LEU A 112 -27.91 -7.85 12.18
C LEU A 112 -27.17 -6.52 12.33
N ILE A 113 -27.57 -5.69 13.30
CA ILE A 113 -26.89 -4.42 13.57
C ILE A 113 -25.46 -4.66 14.06
N VAL A 114 -25.27 -5.60 14.99
CA VAL A 114 -23.93 -6.00 15.46
C VAL A 114 -23.08 -6.53 14.31
N LEU A 115 -23.66 -7.33 13.42
CA LEU A 115 -22.98 -7.87 12.23
C LEU A 115 -22.48 -6.74 11.32
N PHE A 116 -23.29 -5.72 11.05
CA PHE A 116 -22.84 -4.55 10.28
C PHE A 116 -21.65 -3.85 10.92
N VAL A 117 -21.65 -3.68 12.25
CA VAL A 117 -20.53 -3.07 12.97
C VAL A 117 -19.27 -3.93 12.88
N VAL A 118 -19.40 -5.25 13.00
CA VAL A 118 -18.27 -6.19 12.85
C VAL A 118 -17.69 -6.15 11.43
N ILE A 119 -18.55 -6.19 10.41
CA ILE A 119 -18.14 -6.06 9.00
C ILE A 119 -17.41 -4.72 8.77
N ALA A 120 -17.93 -3.62 9.33
CA ALA A 120 -17.28 -2.31 9.25
C ALA A 120 -15.87 -2.34 9.85
N ALA A 121 -15.75 -2.86 11.07
CA ALA A 121 -14.47 -2.92 11.78
C ALA A 121 -13.42 -3.77 11.02
N LEU A 122 -13.82 -4.94 10.52
CA LEU A 122 -12.95 -5.81 9.73
C LEU A 122 -12.53 -5.16 8.41
N SER A 123 -13.49 -4.57 7.70
CA SER A 123 -13.25 -3.91 6.40
C SER A 123 -12.31 -2.71 6.54
N ILE A 124 -12.55 -1.83 7.52
CA ILE A 124 -11.74 -0.64 7.79
C ILE A 124 -10.33 -1.05 8.24
N THR A 125 -10.21 -2.02 9.15
CA THR A 125 -8.91 -2.50 9.62
C THR A 125 -8.09 -3.11 8.48
N GLY A 126 -8.73 -3.91 7.63
CA GLY A 126 -8.10 -4.45 6.42
C GLY A 126 -7.60 -3.34 5.49
N SER A 127 -8.40 -2.30 5.27
CA SER A 127 -8.03 -1.14 4.45
C SER A 127 -6.86 -0.36 5.02
N PHE A 128 -6.77 -0.15 6.34
CA PHE A 128 -5.60 0.51 6.94
C PHE A 128 -4.33 -0.33 6.82
N LEU A 129 -4.41 -1.64 7.03
CA LEU A 129 -3.26 -2.53 6.82
C LEU A 129 -2.82 -2.56 5.36
N TRP A 130 -3.77 -2.55 4.43
CA TRP A 130 -3.50 -2.49 3.00
C TRP A 130 -2.77 -1.20 2.60
N LYS A 131 -3.24 -0.04 3.08
CA LYS A 131 -2.56 1.25 2.89
C LYS A 131 -1.14 1.23 3.44
N LYS A 132 -0.96 0.75 4.67
CA LYS A 132 0.36 0.61 5.27
C LYS A 132 1.29 -0.28 4.44
N ALA A 133 0.77 -1.36 3.86
CA ALA A 133 1.53 -2.20 2.94
C ALA A 133 1.94 -1.45 1.66
N ASN A 134 1.05 -0.62 1.12
CA ASN A 134 1.34 0.16 -0.08
C ASN A 134 2.39 1.25 0.16
N HIS A 135 2.43 1.86 1.35
CA HIS A 135 3.52 2.79 1.67
C HIS A 135 4.89 2.11 1.78
N LEU A 136 4.92 0.85 2.23
CA LEU A 136 6.15 0.06 2.34
C LEU A 136 6.63 -0.52 1.00
N ASP A 137 5.71 -0.86 0.11
CA ASP A 137 6.00 -1.45 -1.21
C ASP A 137 5.00 -0.90 -2.25
N PRO A 138 5.15 0.37 -2.67
CA PRO A 138 4.23 1.03 -3.60
C PRO A 138 4.38 0.51 -5.04
N ALA A 139 3.28 0.56 -5.79
CA ALA A 139 3.32 0.42 -7.23
C ALA A 139 3.97 1.63 -7.92
N ARG A 140 4.48 1.39 -9.13
CA ARG A 140 4.85 2.46 -10.07
C ARG A 140 3.59 3.13 -10.60
N ARG A 141 3.58 4.45 -10.76
CA ARG A 141 2.47 5.17 -11.41
C ARG A 141 2.32 4.80 -12.88
N SER A 142 3.41 4.40 -13.53
CA SER A 142 3.37 3.92 -14.91
C SER A 142 2.56 2.63 -15.07
N ASP A 143 2.48 1.81 -14.02
CA ASP A 143 1.63 0.62 -13.95
C ASP A 143 0.25 1.00 -13.43
N THR A 144 -0.55 1.63 -14.29
CA THR A 144 -1.84 2.24 -13.94
C THR A 144 -2.81 1.26 -13.30
N VAL A 145 -2.83 0.00 -13.74
CA VAL A 145 -3.71 -1.04 -13.20
C VAL A 145 -3.28 -1.41 -11.78
N ARG A 146 -2.00 -1.72 -11.55
CA ARG A 146 -1.53 -2.08 -10.20
C ARG A 146 -1.62 -0.91 -9.24
N PHE A 147 -1.30 0.30 -9.71
CA PHE A 147 -1.46 1.52 -8.94
C PHE A 147 -2.93 1.77 -8.56
N PHE A 148 -3.85 1.66 -9.51
CA PHE A 148 -5.29 1.81 -9.24
C PHE A 148 -5.79 0.79 -8.22
N VAL A 149 -5.51 -0.50 -8.45
CA VAL A 149 -5.96 -1.58 -7.56
C VAL A 149 -5.39 -1.37 -6.17
N GLN A 150 -4.08 -1.12 -6.03
CA GLN A 150 -3.50 -0.91 -4.72
C GLN A 150 -4.16 0.26 -3.95
N ASN A 151 -4.48 1.36 -4.63
CA ASN A 151 -4.98 2.57 -3.97
C ASN A 151 -6.50 2.57 -3.71
N GLN A 152 -7.27 1.78 -4.47
CA GLN A 152 -8.74 1.76 -4.40
C GLN A 152 -9.33 0.45 -3.87
N LEU A 153 -8.53 -0.62 -3.75
CA LEU A 153 -9.04 -1.94 -3.36
C LEU A 153 -9.78 -1.91 -2.02
N GLY A 154 -9.29 -1.18 -1.01
CA GLY A 154 -9.97 -1.07 0.28
C GLY A 154 -11.40 -0.53 0.16
N ALA A 155 -11.60 0.48 -0.69
CA ALA A 155 -12.92 1.06 -0.96
C ALA A 155 -13.81 0.10 -1.75
N ILE A 156 -13.27 -0.56 -2.79
CA ILE A 156 -14.00 -1.55 -3.60
C ILE A 156 -14.50 -2.70 -2.73
N ILE A 157 -13.63 -3.25 -1.88
CA ILE A 157 -13.99 -4.36 -1.00
C ILE A 157 -15.01 -3.92 0.06
N ALA A 158 -14.93 -2.70 0.57
CA ALA A 158 -15.96 -2.16 1.46
C ALA A 158 -17.34 -2.12 0.78
N ILE A 159 -17.42 -1.70 -0.49
CA ILE A 159 -18.68 -1.73 -1.26
C ILE A 159 -19.20 -3.17 -1.37
N ILE A 160 -18.33 -4.11 -1.75
CA ILE A 160 -18.68 -5.52 -1.91
C ILE A 160 -19.22 -6.12 -0.61
N ALA A 161 -18.62 -5.79 0.55
CA ALA A 161 -18.98 -6.36 1.85
C ALA A 161 -20.29 -5.82 2.45
N PHE A 162 -20.82 -4.70 1.93
CA PHE A 162 -22.00 -4.03 2.50
C PHE A 162 -23.20 -4.02 1.56
N VAL A 163 -22.99 -3.72 0.28
CA VAL A 163 -24.09 -3.42 -0.64
C VAL A 163 -25.06 -4.60 -0.80
N PRO A 164 -24.62 -5.85 -1.04
CA PRO A 164 -25.54 -6.98 -1.15
C PRO A 164 -26.39 -7.18 0.11
N LEU A 165 -25.79 -7.14 1.31
CA LEU A 165 -26.54 -7.27 2.55
C LEU A 165 -27.55 -6.12 2.77
N ILE A 166 -27.16 -4.87 2.51
CA ILE A 166 -28.05 -3.70 2.61
C ILE A 166 -29.25 -3.84 1.67
N ILE A 167 -29.02 -4.24 0.41
CA ILE A 167 -30.09 -4.51 -0.55
C ILE A 167 -31.03 -5.59 -0.01
N MET A 168 -30.48 -6.68 0.52
CA MET A 168 -31.26 -7.78 1.06
C MET A 168 -32.09 -7.40 2.30
N VAL A 169 -31.63 -6.45 3.12
CA VAL A 169 -32.42 -5.87 4.22
C VAL A 169 -33.69 -5.20 3.68
N PHE A 170 -33.57 -4.35 2.65
CA PHE A 170 -34.74 -3.68 2.08
C PHE A 170 -35.71 -4.65 1.38
N LEU A 171 -35.18 -5.71 0.76
CA LEU A 171 -35.97 -6.75 0.09
C LEU A 171 -36.60 -7.77 1.06
N ASN A 172 -36.24 -7.78 2.34
CA ASN A 172 -36.74 -8.77 3.29
C ASN A 172 -38.24 -8.58 3.57
N LYS A 173 -39.08 -9.60 3.31
CA LYS A 173 -40.53 -9.49 3.51
C LYS A 173 -40.99 -9.59 4.97
N ASN A 174 -40.17 -10.16 5.85
CA ASN A 174 -40.55 -10.42 7.24
C ASN A 174 -40.21 -9.25 8.18
N MET A 175 -39.41 -8.28 7.72
CA MET A 175 -39.12 -7.06 8.48
C MET A 175 -40.18 -6.00 8.26
N ASP A 176 -40.54 -5.30 9.34
CA ASP A 176 -41.39 -4.13 9.25
C ASP A 176 -40.65 -2.90 8.66
N LYS A 177 -41.40 -1.83 8.40
CA LYS A 177 -40.85 -0.60 7.80
C LYS A 177 -39.80 0.06 8.71
N GLY A 178 -40.02 0.08 10.03
CA GLY A 178 -39.10 0.67 11.00
C GLY A 178 -37.77 -0.08 11.06
N GLN A 179 -37.81 -1.41 11.13
CA GLN A 179 -36.61 -2.27 11.10
C GLN A 179 -35.79 -2.04 9.83
N LYS A 180 -36.44 -2.04 8.66
CA LYS A 180 -35.75 -1.76 7.37
C LYS A 180 -35.12 -0.38 7.34
N THR A 181 -35.85 0.65 7.79
CA THR A 181 -35.34 2.01 7.85
C THR A 181 -34.12 2.11 8.75
N ILE A 182 -34.17 1.55 9.97
CA ILE A 182 -33.07 1.60 10.93
C ILE A 182 -31.84 0.84 10.40
N ALA A 183 -32.02 -0.44 10.04
CA ALA A 183 -30.90 -1.26 9.55
C ALA A 183 -30.33 -0.72 8.23
N GLY A 184 -31.18 -0.19 7.35
CA GLY A 184 -30.76 0.45 6.11
C GLY A 184 -29.91 1.69 6.35
N ILE A 185 -30.33 2.60 7.24
CA ILE A 185 -29.56 3.81 7.58
C ILE A 185 -28.23 3.44 8.22
N VAL A 186 -28.23 2.54 9.21
CA VAL A 186 -27.00 2.09 9.88
C VAL A 186 -26.04 1.43 8.89
N GLY A 187 -26.54 0.52 8.06
CA GLY A 187 -25.76 -0.15 7.03
C GLY A 187 -25.14 0.83 6.04
N ILE A 188 -25.93 1.76 5.50
CA ILE A 188 -25.44 2.78 4.54
C ILE A 188 -24.41 3.70 5.19
N ALA A 189 -24.64 4.16 6.42
CA ALA A 189 -23.70 5.04 7.13
C ALA A 189 -22.34 4.34 7.37
N LEU A 190 -22.36 3.08 7.82
CA LEU A 190 -21.14 2.29 8.03
C LEU A 190 -20.44 1.97 6.71
N ALA A 191 -21.19 1.66 5.65
CA ALA A 191 -20.63 1.44 4.32
C ALA A 191 -19.95 2.70 3.78
N ALA A 192 -20.61 3.85 3.87
CA ALA A 192 -20.03 5.12 3.45
C ALA A 192 -18.75 5.46 4.23
N LEU A 193 -18.75 5.26 5.55
CA LEU A 193 -17.57 5.44 6.38
C LEU A 193 -16.43 4.49 5.95
N ALA A 194 -16.73 3.20 5.76
CA ALA A 194 -15.74 2.21 5.36
C ALA A 194 -15.14 2.50 3.97
N VAL A 195 -15.96 2.97 3.03
CA VAL A 195 -15.51 3.40 1.69
C VAL A 195 -14.59 4.60 1.79
N VAL A 196 -14.99 5.67 2.48
CA VAL A 196 -14.17 6.89 2.62
C VAL A 196 -12.85 6.58 3.30
N LEU A 197 -12.84 5.77 4.37
CA LEU A 197 -11.62 5.33 5.03
C LEU A 197 -10.82 4.31 4.20
N GLY A 198 -11.45 3.63 3.25
CA GLY A 198 -10.82 2.69 2.32
C GLY A 198 -10.02 3.36 1.22
N ILE A 199 -10.40 4.57 0.79
CA ILE A 199 -9.72 5.33 -0.27
C ILE A 199 -8.36 5.84 0.22
N ASP A 200 -7.29 5.54 -0.51
CA ASP A 200 -6.00 6.20 -0.29
C ASP A 200 -5.91 7.52 -1.07
N PHE A 201 -6.08 8.64 -0.36
CA PHE A 201 -6.02 9.98 -0.93
C PHE A 201 -4.59 10.49 -1.13
N LYS A 202 -3.58 9.85 -0.52
CA LYS A 202 -2.16 10.24 -0.63
C LYS A 202 -1.32 8.99 -0.97
N PRO A 203 -1.57 8.39 -2.14
CA PRO A 203 -0.91 7.14 -2.49
C PRO A 203 0.58 7.38 -2.74
N ALA A 204 1.41 6.64 -2.01
CA ALA A 204 2.85 6.59 -2.28
C ALA A 204 3.11 5.92 -3.64
N SER A 205 4.17 6.35 -4.32
CA SER A 205 4.61 5.72 -5.56
C SER A 205 6.12 5.62 -5.63
N VAL A 206 6.61 4.69 -6.46
CA VAL A 206 8.05 4.53 -6.70
C VAL A 206 8.67 5.83 -7.23
N GLU A 207 7.95 6.56 -8.07
CA GLU A 207 8.41 7.84 -8.62
C GLU A 207 8.56 8.91 -7.54
N GLN A 208 7.65 8.96 -6.55
CA GLN A 208 7.79 9.85 -5.40
C GLN A 208 9.03 9.52 -4.59
N TYR A 209 9.22 8.26 -4.22
CA TYR A 209 10.40 7.87 -3.43
C TYR A 209 11.70 7.99 -4.21
N THR A 210 11.67 7.81 -5.54
CA THR A 210 12.82 8.07 -6.41
C THR A 210 13.15 9.57 -6.46
N ALA A 211 12.14 10.44 -6.51
CA ALA A 211 12.33 11.89 -6.46
C ALA A 211 12.91 12.34 -5.11
N ASP A 212 12.39 11.81 -4.01
CA ASP A 212 12.91 12.10 -2.66
C ASP A 212 14.37 11.60 -2.53
N GLN A 213 14.65 10.34 -2.90
CA GLN A 213 15.99 9.75 -2.84
C GLN A 213 17.00 10.49 -3.73
N SER A 214 16.61 10.83 -4.96
CA SER A 214 17.48 11.59 -5.87
C SER A 214 17.77 12.99 -5.34
N THR A 215 16.81 13.63 -4.68
CA THR A 215 17.04 14.92 -4.02
C THR A 215 18.05 14.78 -2.89
N VAL A 216 17.88 13.79 -2.02
CA VAL A 216 18.82 13.52 -0.91
C VAL A 216 20.24 13.30 -1.43
N ILE A 217 20.41 12.45 -2.45
CA ILE A 217 21.72 12.18 -3.05
C ILE A 217 22.33 13.45 -3.64
N GLN A 218 21.53 14.29 -4.31
CA GLN A 218 22.04 15.53 -4.89
C GLN A 218 22.41 16.58 -3.84
N LEU A 219 21.71 16.61 -2.70
CA LEU A 219 21.95 17.56 -1.61
C LEU A 219 23.08 17.13 -0.66
N LEU A 220 23.30 15.83 -0.47
CA LEU A 220 24.22 15.30 0.55
C LEU A 220 25.36 14.46 -0.04
N GLY A 221 25.34 14.18 -1.35
CA GLY A 221 26.32 13.33 -2.04
C GLY A 221 26.14 11.84 -1.80
N LYS A 222 25.20 11.45 -0.94
CA LYS A 222 24.87 10.05 -0.59
C LYS A 222 23.43 9.95 -0.12
N ASP A 223 22.85 8.75 -0.23
CA ASP A 223 21.51 8.44 0.28
C ASP A 223 21.56 8.26 1.80
N GLN A 224 21.58 9.36 2.55
CA GLN A 224 21.60 9.35 4.00
C GLN A 224 20.63 10.40 4.55
N VAL A 225 19.60 9.94 5.25
CA VAL A 225 18.60 10.77 5.92
C VAL A 225 18.52 10.44 7.40
N THR A 226 17.87 11.31 8.15
CA THR A 226 17.68 11.18 9.59
C THR A 226 16.20 11.23 9.94
N TRP A 227 15.78 10.46 10.93
CA TRP A 227 14.39 10.46 11.40
C TRP A 227 14.32 10.04 12.87
N VAL A 228 13.16 10.26 13.48
CA VAL A 228 12.82 9.73 14.80
C VAL A 228 11.66 8.76 14.69
N ALA A 229 11.37 7.99 15.74
CA ALA A 229 10.23 7.07 15.74
C ALA A 229 8.90 7.78 15.45
N GLY A 230 8.69 8.98 16.00
CA GLY A 230 7.53 9.82 15.72
C GLY A 230 7.58 10.52 14.35
N GLY A 231 6.44 11.00 13.88
CA GLY A 231 6.33 11.76 12.62
C GLY A 231 6.31 10.90 11.34
N ALA A 232 5.98 11.53 10.21
CA ALA A 232 5.87 10.89 8.90
C ALA A 232 6.95 11.36 7.90
N VAL A 233 7.94 12.10 8.36
CA VAL A 233 8.92 12.80 7.51
C VAL A 233 10.33 12.40 7.93
N TYR A 234 11.22 12.29 6.95
CA TYR A 234 12.66 12.19 7.16
C TYR A 234 13.36 13.48 6.73
N HIS A 235 14.50 13.73 7.36
CA HIS A 235 15.21 15.00 7.39
C HIS A 235 16.61 14.84 6.81
N VAL A 236 17.12 15.91 6.20
CA VAL A 236 18.49 15.92 5.66
C VAL A 236 19.53 16.22 6.72
N CYS A 237 19.10 16.65 7.91
CA CYS A 237 19.99 16.91 9.03
C CYS A 237 19.42 16.53 10.40
N ASP A 238 20.31 16.12 11.31
CA ASP A 238 20.01 15.72 12.68
C ASP A 238 19.83 16.90 13.67
N LYS A 239 20.30 18.10 13.34
CA LYS A 239 20.26 19.28 14.25
C LYS A 239 18.94 20.05 14.22
N VAL A 240 17.89 19.48 13.65
CA VAL A 240 16.60 20.16 13.46
C VAL A 240 15.68 19.94 14.66
N SER A 241 14.96 20.99 15.05
CA SER A 241 14.02 20.95 16.18
C SER A 241 12.95 19.87 16.04
N ASP A 242 12.56 19.57 14.80
CA ASP A 242 11.48 18.63 14.49
C ASP A 242 11.81 17.18 14.89
N ILE A 243 13.09 16.85 15.07
CA ILE A 243 13.54 15.53 15.54
C ILE A 243 14.19 15.57 16.94
N GLN A 244 14.30 16.75 17.55
CA GLN A 244 14.81 16.92 18.92
C GLN A 244 13.70 16.78 19.97
N THR A 245 12.80 15.83 19.76
CA THR A 245 11.61 15.61 20.61
C THR A 245 11.88 14.68 21.80
N GLY A 246 13.13 14.29 22.03
CA GLY A 246 13.54 13.33 23.06
C GLY A 246 13.49 11.86 22.60
N SER A 247 13.13 11.59 21.35
CA SER A 247 13.22 10.26 20.74
C SER A 247 14.62 9.99 20.20
N GLN A 248 15.03 8.72 20.12
CA GLN A 248 16.30 8.35 19.48
C GLN A 248 16.29 8.72 18.00
N ILE A 249 17.28 9.51 17.59
CA ILE A 249 17.53 9.86 16.19
C ILE A 249 18.16 8.64 15.51
N GLN A 250 17.57 8.23 14.39
CA GLN A 250 18.04 7.18 13.53
C GLN A 250 18.57 7.80 12.24
N THR A 251 19.62 7.19 11.69
CA THR A 251 20.26 7.61 10.44
C THR A 251 20.39 6.40 9.53
N GLY A 252 20.07 6.58 8.26
CA GLY A 252 20.13 5.51 7.27
C GLY A 252 19.71 5.99 5.90
N THR A 253 19.41 5.07 5.00
CA THR A 253 18.96 5.38 3.63
C THR A 253 17.50 5.85 3.61
N THR A 254 17.10 6.47 2.49
CA THR A 254 15.69 6.81 2.25
C THR A 254 14.79 5.58 2.32
N ALA A 255 15.25 4.42 1.83
CA ALA A 255 14.50 3.16 1.90
C ALA A 255 14.32 2.67 3.35
N GLU A 256 15.32 2.81 4.20
CA GLU A 256 15.24 2.47 5.63
C GLU A 256 14.31 3.42 6.39
N ALA A 257 14.32 4.71 6.05
CA ALA A 257 13.36 5.67 6.60
C ALA A 257 11.92 5.28 6.24
N VAL A 258 11.67 4.90 4.98
CA VAL A 258 10.36 4.39 4.54
C VAL A 258 9.99 3.11 5.27
N ALA A 259 10.93 2.18 5.46
CA ALA A 259 10.72 0.97 6.25
C ALA A 259 10.34 1.27 7.72
N ALA A 260 10.89 2.36 8.28
CA ALA A 260 10.57 2.89 9.60
C ALA A 260 9.23 3.67 9.65
N GLY A 261 8.46 3.69 8.56
CA GLY A 261 7.15 4.32 8.49
C GLY A 261 7.18 5.82 8.19
N LYS A 262 8.27 6.32 7.60
CA LYS A 262 8.35 7.70 7.11
C LYS A 262 7.87 7.75 5.66
N GLU A 263 7.03 8.71 5.32
CA GLU A 263 6.31 8.74 4.05
C GLU A 263 6.97 9.64 3.01
N ARG A 264 7.85 10.57 3.40
CA ARG A 264 8.39 11.58 2.47
C ARG A 264 9.55 12.39 3.04
N LEU A 265 10.29 13.03 2.14
CA LEU A 265 11.29 14.05 2.47
C LEU A 265 10.62 15.34 2.98
N THR A 266 11.26 15.99 3.95
CA THR A 266 10.90 17.32 4.43
C THR A 266 10.96 18.37 3.31
N LEU A 267 9.91 19.19 3.20
CA LEU A 267 9.89 20.33 2.28
C LEU A 267 10.70 21.53 2.82
N LYS A 268 11.20 21.44 4.06
CA LYS A 268 12.00 22.48 4.71
C LYS A 268 13.51 22.23 4.60
N PHE A 269 13.93 21.30 3.72
CA PHE A 269 15.31 20.85 3.63
C PHE A 269 16.32 22.01 3.50
N ALA A 270 15.99 23.10 2.80
CA ALA A 270 16.84 24.29 2.69
C ALA A 270 17.23 24.85 4.06
N SER A 271 16.24 25.09 4.92
CA SER A 271 16.47 25.57 6.29
C SER A 271 17.21 24.56 7.18
N GLU A 272 17.12 23.26 6.87
CA GLU A 272 17.85 22.21 7.58
C GLU A 272 19.32 22.18 7.17
N LEU A 273 19.60 22.34 5.87
CA LEU A 273 20.96 22.45 5.34
C LEU A 273 21.69 23.66 5.95
N GLU A 274 21.05 24.84 5.99
CA GLU A 274 21.60 26.05 6.62
C GLU A 274 21.99 25.83 8.08
N LYS A 275 21.09 25.24 8.87
CA LYS A 275 21.33 24.94 10.29
C LYS A 275 22.52 24.01 10.51
N CYS A 276 22.84 23.21 9.51
CA CYS A 276 23.89 22.20 9.58
C CYS A 276 25.18 22.64 8.89
N GLY A 277 25.22 23.89 8.40
CA GLY A 277 26.37 24.44 7.69
C GLY A 277 26.62 23.75 6.35
N LEU A 278 25.58 23.16 5.76
CA LEU A 278 25.64 22.54 4.44
C LEU A 278 25.27 23.58 3.37
N PRO A 279 25.85 23.49 2.16
CA PRO A 279 25.50 24.39 1.08
C PRO A 279 24.00 24.24 0.75
N VAL A 280 23.37 25.36 0.40
CA VAL A 280 21.96 25.42 0.01
C VAL A 280 21.89 25.75 -1.47
N PRO A 281 21.11 25.00 -2.27
CA PRO A 281 20.91 25.34 -3.67
C PRO A 281 20.16 26.67 -3.83
N GLU A 282 20.55 27.49 -4.80
CA GLU A 282 19.87 28.76 -5.10
C GLU A 282 18.42 28.53 -5.53
N ASN A 283 18.15 27.42 -6.20
CA ASN A 283 16.82 27.02 -6.64
C ASN A 283 16.08 26.11 -5.63
N ALA A 284 16.45 26.11 -4.35
CA ALA A 284 15.84 25.23 -3.34
C ALA A 284 14.31 25.39 -3.22
N ALA A 285 13.77 26.60 -3.42
CA ALA A 285 12.33 26.83 -3.43
C ALA A 285 11.64 26.06 -4.59
N ALA A 286 12.22 26.09 -5.79
CA ALA A 286 11.68 25.37 -6.95
C ALA A 286 11.72 23.86 -6.75
N ILE A 287 12.78 23.34 -6.13
CA ILE A 287 12.89 21.91 -5.77
C ILE A 287 11.81 21.54 -4.74
N ALA A 288 11.63 22.35 -3.69
CA ALA A 288 10.60 22.10 -2.67
C ALA A 288 9.18 22.13 -3.27
N ASP A 289 8.91 23.04 -4.21
CA ASP A 289 7.62 23.12 -4.89
C ASP A 289 7.37 21.93 -5.82
N ALA A 290 8.40 21.46 -6.53
CA ALA A 290 8.32 20.24 -7.35
C ALA A 290 8.08 19.01 -6.46
N LEU A 291 8.82 18.86 -5.36
CA LEU A 291 8.61 17.78 -4.40
C LEU A 291 7.21 17.82 -3.79
N ARG A 292 6.69 18.99 -3.43
CA ARG A 292 5.31 19.12 -2.92
C ARG A 292 4.29 18.60 -3.93
N GLN A 293 4.46 18.92 -5.21
CA GLN A 293 3.60 18.45 -6.29
C GLN A 293 3.71 16.94 -6.50
N ILE A 294 4.94 16.39 -6.50
CA ILE A 294 5.19 14.95 -6.64
C ILE A 294 4.58 14.17 -5.46
N GLN A 295 4.81 14.63 -4.23
CA GLN A 295 4.22 14.10 -3.00
C GLN A 295 2.70 14.25 -2.98
N GLY A 296 2.16 15.23 -3.71
CA GLY A 296 0.73 15.45 -3.92
C GLY A 296 0.11 14.63 -5.05
N GLY A 297 0.86 13.73 -5.70
CA GLY A 297 0.33 12.88 -6.77
C GLY A 297 0.59 13.39 -8.20
N GLN A 298 1.17 14.58 -8.37
CA GLN A 298 1.38 15.16 -9.69
C GLN A 298 2.64 14.60 -10.37
N THR A 299 2.64 14.60 -11.70
CA THR A 299 3.79 14.23 -12.52
C THR A 299 4.49 15.48 -13.02
N VAL A 300 5.45 15.98 -12.23
CA VAL A 300 6.28 17.13 -12.59
C VAL A 300 7.75 16.75 -12.61
N SER A 301 8.53 17.45 -13.44
CA SER A 301 9.97 17.26 -13.49
C SER A 301 10.62 17.85 -12.24
N LEU A 302 11.54 17.10 -11.62
CA LEU A 302 12.34 17.58 -10.50
C LEU A 302 13.53 18.38 -11.05
N PRO A 303 13.66 19.69 -10.74
CA PRO A 303 14.82 20.47 -11.16
C PRO A 303 16.07 20.02 -10.41
N ALA A 304 17.21 19.99 -11.11
CA ALA A 304 18.50 19.73 -10.48
C ALA A 304 18.93 20.92 -9.59
N PRO A 305 19.61 20.70 -8.45
CA PRO A 305 20.19 21.76 -7.63
C PRO A 305 21.16 22.65 -8.42
N VAL A 306 20.95 23.96 -8.29
CA VAL A 306 21.85 25.01 -8.78
C VAL A 306 22.65 25.53 -7.59
N TRP A 307 23.97 25.44 -7.68
CA TRP A 307 24.89 25.85 -6.64
C TRP A 307 25.56 27.17 -7.02
N ALA A 308 25.81 28.04 -6.04
CA ALA A 308 26.51 29.31 -6.27
C ALA A 308 27.95 29.06 -6.73
N ASP A 309 28.49 29.98 -7.54
CA ASP A 309 29.86 29.90 -8.05
C ASP A 309 30.88 29.73 -6.91
N GLY A 310 31.70 28.67 -6.99
CA GLY A 310 32.69 28.33 -5.97
C GLY A 310 32.18 27.48 -4.80
N THR A 311 30.89 27.13 -4.76
CA THR A 311 30.37 26.10 -3.85
C THR A 311 30.44 24.72 -4.52
N GLN A 312 31.19 23.80 -3.92
CA GLN A 312 31.39 22.48 -4.50
C GLN A 312 30.14 21.62 -4.22
N ALA A 313 29.50 21.12 -5.29
CA ALA A 313 28.45 20.13 -5.14
C ALA A 313 28.99 18.93 -4.34
N PRO A 314 28.22 18.36 -3.39
CA PRO A 314 28.67 17.20 -2.61
C PRO A 314 29.01 15.97 -3.46
N ILE A 315 28.56 15.94 -4.72
CA ILE A 315 28.88 14.89 -5.69
C ILE A 315 30.27 15.18 -6.27
N THR A 316 31.31 14.61 -5.67
CA THR A 316 32.58 14.41 -6.38
C THR A 316 32.38 13.26 -7.37
N VAL A 317 32.06 13.56 -8.62
CA VAL A 317 32.28 12.60 -9.71
C VAL A 317 33.80 12.52 -9.87
N PRO A 318 34.46 11.36 -9.66
CA PRO A 318 35.88 11.24 -9.97
C PRO A 318 36.06 11.63 -11.43
N ASP A 319 36.91 12.62 -11.68
CA ASP A 319 37.08 13.22 -13.00
C ASP A 319 37.15 12.14 -14.09
N ALA A 320 36.16 12.15 -14.99
CA ALA A 320 36.38 11.54 -16.29
C ALA A 320 37.53 12.33 -16.94
N PRO A 321 38.62 11.67 -17.40
CA PRO A 321 39.76 12.38 -17.96
C PRO A 321 39.27 13.28 -19.08
N ALA A 322 39.53 14.58 -18.94
CA ALA A 322 39.24 15.58 -19.95
C ALA A 322 39.88 15.13 -21.27
N SER A 323 39.03 14.74 -22.22
CA SER A 323 39.45 14.56 -23.59
C SER A 323 39.73 15.95 -24.15
N GLY A 324 40.99 16.20 -24.50
CA GLY A 324 41.34 17.30 -25.40
C GLY A 324 42.35 18.30 -24.85
N SER A 325 43.62 17.91 -24.85
CA SER A 325 44.71 18.79 -25.29
C SER A 325 45.99 17.96 -25.46
N GLU A 326 46.01 17.10 -26.47
CA GLU A 326 47.27 16.60 -27.04
C GLU A 326 47.67 17.58 -28.16
N PRO A 327 48.80 18.30 -28.06
CA PRO A 327 49.22 19.22 -29.10
C PRO A 327 49.64 18.44 -30.35
N ALA A 328 49.15 18.88 -31.50
CA ALA A 328 49.37 18.26 -32.80
C ALA A 328 50.86 18.03 -33.12
N PRO A 329 51.23 16.91 -33.74
CA PRO A 329 52.60 16.67 -34.16
C PRO A 329 52.97 17.64 -35.30
N THR A 330 53.94 18.51 -35.03
CA THR A 330 54.61 19.35 -36.03
C THR A 330 55.27 18.47 -37.08
N SER A 331 54.75 18.53 -38.30
CA SER A 331 55.40 18.05 -39.52
C SER A 331 56.41 19.09 -40.01
N THR A 332 57.66 18.70 -40.24
CA THR A 332 58.54 19.29 -41.28
C THR A 332 59.74 18.37 -41.55
N PRO A 333 60.44 18.49 -42.70
CA PRO A 333 60.69 17.41 -43.66
C PRO A 333 62.05 16.70 -43.50
#